data_AF-A0A395NHH7-F1
#
_entry.id   AF-A0A395NHH7-F1
#
_cell.length_a   1.000
_cell.length_b   1.000
_cell.length_c   1.000
_cell.angle_alpha   90.00
_cell.angle_beta   90.00
_cell.angle_gamma   90.00
#
_symmetry.space_group_name_H-M   'P 1'
#
loop_
_entity.id
_entity.type
_entity.pdbx_description
1 polymer ?
#
loop_
_entity_poly.entity_id
_entity_poly.type
_entity_poly.pdbx_seq_one_letter_code
_entity_poly.pdbx_strand_id
1 'polypeptide(L)'
;MQSSSMAASGSNTILSDRRLWSATISSAPPEVHFEDVMSGTTPKGMADLTSKIAQATEKLLETIGPIRNTHYGGFYDFIPDLALADTAYTNLALPAHTDTTYFTEPAGLQAFHLLSHTPPTNKPADEVLGGQSLLVDGFHAAETLRAESLEDFEILRQVKLPWHASGNQGVAIAPDMAYPVIEASGEKLHRIRWNNDDRGVVPLDVDVDAWYRAARKWDEILKRKENEYWFQLEPGRVSLTTGECFMGEVPLRG
;
A
#
# COMPACT_ATOMS: atom_id res chain seq x y z
N MET A 1 2.36 -58.90 1.79
CA MET A 1 1.42 -57.76 1.75
C MET A 1 1.61 -56.97 3.03
N GLN A 2 2.50 -55.98 3.01
CA GLN A 2 2.74 -55.09 4.15
C GLN A 2 1.78 -53.90 4.04
N SER A 3 0.95 -53.75 5.07
CA SER A 3 0.11 -52.59 5.33
C SER A 3 0.98 -51.51 5.96
N SER A 4 1.20 -50.42 5.25
CA SER A 4 1.79 -49.20 5.80
C SER A 4 0.70 -48.15 5.96
N SER A 5 0.37 -47.88 7.21
CA SER A 5 -0.38 -46.71 7.67
C SER A 5 0.41 -45.45 7.31
N MET A 6 -0.15 -44.60 6.44
CA MET A 6 0.32 -43.22 6.28
C MET A 6 -0.33 -42.36 7.36
N ALA A 7 0.51 -41.85 8.27
CA ALA A 7 0.13 -40.80 9.19
C ALA A 7 -0.25 -39.54 8.41
N ALA A 8 -1.44 -39.01 8.67
CA ALA A 8 -1.87 -37.72 8.15
C ALA A 8 -0.93 -36.64 8.72
N SER A 9 -0.12 -36.04 7.84
CA SER A 9 0.67 -34.85 8.19
C SER A 9 -0.31 -33.71 8.47
N GLY A 10 -0.34 -33.27 9.73
CA GLY A 10 -1.10 -32.10 10.15
C GLY A 10 -0.80 -30.91 9.25
N SER A 11 -1.84 -30.37 8.62
CA SER A 11 -1.79 -29.10 7.92
C SER A 11 -1.33 -28.04 8.92
N ASN A 12 -0.07 -27.61 8.79
CA ASN A 12 0.45 -26.45 9.49
C ASN A 12 -0.24 -25.24 8.86
N THR A 13 -1.45 -24.97 9.32
CA THR A 13 -2.22 -23.81 8.89
C THR A 13 -1.50 -22.62 9.49
N ILE A 14 -0.71 -21.90 8.69
CA ILE A 14 -0.23 -20.57 9.05
C ILE A 14 -1.49 -19.70 9.15
N LEU A 15 -2.12 -19.70 10.31
CA LEU A 15 -3.16 -18.76 10.66
C LEU A 15 -2.47 -17.39 10.76
N SER A 16 -2.67 -16.56 9.75
CA SER A 16 -2.30 -15.15 9.81
C SER A 16 -3.20 -14.49 10.85
N ASP A 17 -2.71 -14.30 12.07
CA ASP A 17 -3.32 -13.40 13.07
C ASP A 17 -3.14 -11.95 12.59
N ARG A 18 -3.86 -11.59 11.52
CA ARG A 18 -3.87 -10.23 10.99
C ARG A 18 -4.66 -9.34 11.94
N ARG A 19 -4.04 -8.26 12.41
CA ARG A 19 -4.71 -7.23 13.22
C ARG A 19 -5.03 -6.03 12.35
N LEU A 20 -6.32 -5.78 12.15
CA LEU A 20 -6.79 -4.58 11.47
C LEU A 20 -6.62 -3.37 12.39
N TRP A 21 -6.37 -2.20 11.82
CA TRP A 21 -6.11 -0.98 12.56
C TRP A 21 -6.86 0.22 11.97
N SER A 22 -6.93 1.27 12.78
CA SER A 22 -7.58 2.55 12.46
C SER A 22 -6.67 3.69 12.93
N ALA A 23 -7.12 4.94 12.88
CA ALA A 23 -6.37 6.11 13.37
C ALA A 23 -5.86 5.95 14.82
N THR A 24 -6.45 5.04 15.60
CA THR A 24 -5.99 4.66 16.96
C THR A 24 -4.55 4.15 17.00
N ILE A 25 -4.02 3.65 15.88
CA ILE A 25 -2.61 3.22 15.76
C ILE A 25 -1.63 4.36 16.06
N SER A 26 -2.04 5.62 15.89
CA SER A 26 -1.22 6.80 16.21
C SER A 26 -0.78 6.86 17.67
N SER A 27 -1.50 6.20 18.59
CA SER A 27 -1.14 6.17 20.01
C SER A 27 0.08 5.29 20.31
N ALA A 28 0.35 4.30 19.46
CA ALA A 28 1.46 3.36 19.59
C ALA A 28 1.76 2.70 18.23
N PRO A 29 2.29 3.46 17.26
CA PRO A 29 2.63 2.90 15.96
C PRO A 29 3.70 1.81 16.12
N PRO A 30 3.63 0.70 15.37
CA PRO A 30 4.66 -0.32 15.39
C PRO A 30 5.99 0.27 14.90
N GLU A 31 6.95 0.37 15.80
CA GLU A 31 8.27 0.91 15.53
C GLU A 31 9.35 0.01 16.12
N VAL A 32 10.47 -0.09 15.42
CA VAL A 32 11.63 -0.90 15.81
C VAL A 32 12.91 -0.14 15.48
N HIS A 33 13.92 -0.27 16.34
CA HIS A 33 15.21 0.33 16.08
C HIS A 33 16.01 -0.53 15.13
N PHE A 34 16.34 0.03 13.97
CA PHE A 34 17.31 -0.47 12.99
C PHE A 34 18.42 -1.41 13.53
N GLU A 35 19.11 -1.03 14.60
CA GLU A 35 20.20 -1.85 15.16
C GLU A 35 19.75 -3.20 15.72
N ASP A 36 18.62 -3.23 16.43
CA ASP A 36 18.01 -4.47 16.96
C ASP A 36 17.76 -5.45 15.80
N VAL A 37 17.34 -4.83 14.71
CA VAL A 37 16.79 -5.41 13.51
C VAL A 37 17.96 -6.14 12.77
N MET A 38 19.21 -5.66 12.75
CA MET A 38 20.32 -6.49 12.20
C MET A 38 21.11 -7.36 13.15
N SER A 39 20.88 -7.28 14.46
CA SER A 39 21.76 -7.92 15.44
C SER A 39 21.68 -9.47 15.43
N GLY A 40 20.72 -10.06 14.72
CA GLY A 40 20.73 -11.50 14.36
C GLY A 40 20.34 -12.49 15.45
N THR A 41 19.70 -12.07 16.55
CA THR A 41 19.23 -12.98 17.61
C THR A 41 17.72 -13.26 17.55
N THR A 42 17.36 -14.38 16.92
CA THR A 42 16.05 -15.09 16.96
C THR A 42 14.83 -14.34 16.38
N PRO A 43 14.16 -14.89 15.34
CA PRO A 43 13.14 -14.18 14.58
C PRO A 43 11.83 -14.03 15.37
N LYS A 44 11.58 -12.84 15.91
CA LYS A 44 10.23 -12.37 16.26
C LYS A 44 9.76 -11.37 15.20
N GLY A 45 9.40 -11.91 14.05
CA GLY A 45 8.72 -11.18 12.98
C GLY A 45 9.67 -10.38 12.09
N MET A 46 9.13 -10.00 10.93
CA MET A 46 9.74 -9.19 9.87
C MET A 46 10.29 -7.82 10.29
N ALA A 47 10.12 -7.46 11.56
CA ALA A 47 10.51 -6.19 12.12
C ALA A 47 11.97 -6.20 12.60
N ASP A 48 12.80 -7.14 12.16
CA ASP A 48 14.11 -7.43 12.76
C ASP A 48 15.23 -7.62 11.70
N LEU A 49 15.53 -6.55 10.97
CA LEU A 49 16.30 -6.54 9.73
C LEU A 49 16.94 -5.21 9.17
N THR A 50 17.68 -4.30 9.85
CA THR A 50 18.21 -3.08 9.14
C THR A 50 19.56 -2.51 9.61
N SER A 51 20.65 -2.70 8.86
CA SER A 51 21.99 -2.15 9.14
C SER A 51 22.76 -1.90 7.86
N LYS A 52 23.08 -0.62 7.68
CA LYS A 52 23.67 0.16 6.57
C LYS A 52 22.64 1.04 5.82
N ILE A 53 23.00 2.27 5.45
CA ILE A 53 22.07 3.22 4.83
C ILE A 53 22.66 3.66 3.48
N ALA A 54 21.75 3.88 2.52
CA ALA A 54 21.89 3.77 1.06
C ALA A 54 22.05 2.33 0.58
N GLN A 55 23.12 1.62 0.96
CA GLN A 55 23.31 0.20 0.61
C GLN A 55 22.53 -0.80 1.48
N ALA A 56 21.96 -0.42 2.63
CA ALA A 56 21.12 -1.35 3.40
C ALA A 56 19.74 -0.89 3.78
N THR A 57 19.20 0.11 3.10
CA THR A 57 17.79 0.00 2.76
C THR A 57 17.62 -1.12 1.74
N GLU A 58 18.43 -1.14 0.68
CA GLU A 58 18.45 -2.25 -0.28
C GLU A 58 18.70 -3.60 0.41
N LYS A 59 19.80 -3.78 1.17
CA LYS A 59 20.04 -5.02 1.93
C LYS A 59 19.00 -5.34 3.01
N LEU A 60 18.35 -4.35 3.64
CA LEU A 60 17.16 -4.61 4.48
C LEU A 60 16.08 -5.26 3.63
N LEU A 61 15.73 -4.62 2.53
CA LEU A 61 14.66 -5.14 1.67
C LEU A 61 15.03 -6.52 1.14
N GLU A 62 16.27 -6.74 0.71
CA GLU A 62 16.77 -8.05 0.26
C GLU A 62 16.71 -9.14 1.34
N THR A 63 16.86 -8.76 2.61
CA THR A 63 16.77 -9.68 3.73
C THR A 63 15.30 -10.03 4.05
N ILE A 64 14.34 -9.17 3.67
CA ILE A 64 12.89 -9.46 3.69
C ILE A 64 12.55 -10.38 2.51
N GLY A 65 13.04 -10.04 1.33
CA GLY A 65 12.75 -10.72 0.07
C GLY A 65 13.36 -10.00 -1.13
N PRO A 66 13.26 -10.56 -2.34
CA PRO A 66 13.82 -9.94 -3.53
C PRO A 66 13.13 -8.60 -3.82
N ILE A 67 13.92 -7.58 -4.12
CA ILE A 67 13.40 -6.29 -4.60
C ILE A 67 12.82 -6.48 -5.99
N ARG A 68 11.56 -6.09 -6.15
CA ARG A 68 10.87 -6.18 -7.44
C ARG A 68 11.32 -5.05 -8.34
N ASN A 69 12.11 -5.36 -9.36
CA ASN A 69 12.41 -4.40 -10.43
C ASN A 69 11.14 -4.10 -11.23
N THR A 70 10.82 -2.81 -11.35
CA THR A 70 9.69 -2.31 -12.15
C THR A 70 10.20 -1.49 -13.33
N HIS A 71 9.29 -0.95 -14.13
CA HIS A 71 9.63 -0.04 -15.23
C HIS A 71 10.14 1.33 -14.75
N TYR A 72 9.93 1.67 -13.47
CA TYR A 72 10.56 2.82 -12.81
C TYR A 72 11.97 2.52 -12.28
N GLY A 73 12.40 1.25 -12.31
CA GLY A 73 13.59 0.76 -11.63
C GLY A 73 13.27 -0.14 -10.45
N GLY A 74 14.31 -0.58 -9.73
CA GLY A 74 14.20 -1.35 -8.48
C GLY A 74 14.26 -0.42 -7.27
N PHE A 75 15.38 -0.45 -6.54
CA PHE A 75 15.71 0.55 -5.53
C PHE A 75 16.08 1.87 -6.22
N TYR A 76 15.36 2.97 -5.97
CA TYR A 76 15.64 4.25 -6.58
C TYR A 76 15.64 5.37 -5.53
N ASP A 77 16.63 6.26 -5.64
CA ASP A 77 16.66 7.53 -4.92
C ASP A 77 15.90 8.57 -5.73
N PHE A 78 14.98 9.29 -5.09
CA PHE A 78 14.14 10.28 -5.78
C PHE A 78 14.19 11.66 -5.15
N ILE A 79 14.20 12.66 -6.01
CA ILE A 79 13.93 14.05 -5.69
C ILE A 79 12.73 14.43 -6.59
N PRO A 80 11.63 14.99 -6.05
CA PRO A 80 10.49 15.46 -6.84
C PRO A 80 10.92 16.48 -7.89
N ASP A 81 11.24 16.00 -9.10
CA ASP A 81 11.79 16.77 -10.22
C ASP A 81 10.84 16.85 -11.43
N LEU A 82 9.61 16.33 -11.30
CA LEU A 82 8.57 16.31 -12.34
C LEU A 82 8.98 15.58 -13.64
N ALA A 83 10.04 14.76 -13.64
CA ALA A 83 10.59 14.15 -14.86
C ALA A 83 9.81 12.93 -15.39
N LEU A 84 8.95 12.30 -14.57
CA LEU A 84 8.15 11.14 -14.95
C LEU A 84 6.65 11.48 -14.95
N ALA A 85 5.90 10.89 -15.89
CA ALA A 85 4.45 11.07 -15.99
C ALA A 85 3.72 10.18 -14.97
N ASP A 86 3.96 10.45 -13.69
CA ASP A 86 3.34 9.78 -12.55
C ASP A 86 2.95 10.86 -11.53
N THR A 87 1.75 10.76 -10.96
CA THR A 87 1.19 11.78 -10.07
C THR A 87 2.01 11.93 -8.79
N ALA A 88 2.74 10.89 -8.38
CA ALA A 88 3.73 10.95 -7.30
C ALA A 88 4.88 11.95 -7.56
N TYR A 89 5.08 12.35 -8.82
CA TYR A 89 6.11 13.30 -9.24
C TYR A 89 5.59 14.74 -9.28
N THR A 90 4.36 14.98 -8.82
CA THR A 90 3.71 16.30 -8.80
C THR A 90 3.52 16.83 -7.38
N ASN A 91 3.33 18.15 -7.23
CA ASN A 91 2.94 18.77 -5.95
C ASN A 91 1.42 18.67 -5.69
N LEU A 92 0.72 17.70 -6.27
CA LEU A 92 -0.71 17.48 -6.01
C LEU A 92 -0.86 16.50 -4.84
N ALA A 93 -1.85 16.73 -3.99
CA ALA A 93 -2.12 15.83 -2.88
C ALA A 93 -2.55 14.48 -3.43
N LEU A 94 -1.86 13.42 -3.02
CA LEU A 94 -2.22 12.07 -3.40
C LEU A 94 -3.27 11.56 -2.41
N PRO A 95 -4.50 11.25 -2.87
CA PRO A 95 -5.45 10.56 -2.01
C PRO A 95 -4.93 9.16 -1.67
N ALA A 96 -5.48 8.56 -0.62
CA ALA A 96 -5.20 7.18 -0.24
C ALA A 96 -5.33 6.22 -1.45
N HIS A 97 -4.23 5.57 -1.84
CA HIS A 97 -4.16 4.63 -2.96
C HIS A 97 -3.19 3.47 -2.70
N THR A 98 -3.37 2.36 -3.42
CA THR A 98 -2.43 1.24 -3.46
C THR A 98 -1.62 1.33 -4.73
N ASP A 99 -0.31 1.13 -4.66
CA ASP A 99 0.55 1.23 -5.82
C ASP A 99 0.55 -0.02 -6.70
N THR A 100 0.94 0.19 -7.95
CA THR A 100 1.20 -0.86 -8.93
C THR A 100 -0.01 -1.74 -9.25
N THR A 101 -1.23 -1.18 -9.19
CA THR A 101 -2.46 -1.94 -9.44
C THR A 101 -2.56 -2.45 -10.88
N TYR A 102 -1.75 -1.91 -11.79
CA TYR A 102 -1.56 -2.36 -13.17
C TYR A 102 -0.73 -3.64 -13.34
N PHE A 103 -0.07 -4.16 -12.29
CA PHE A 103 0.51 -5.51 -12.34
C PHE A 103 -0.53 -6.58 -11.99
N THR A 104 -0.42 -7.76 -12.63
CA THR A 104 -1.17 -8.96 -12.20
C THR A 104 -0.98 -9.23 -10.72
N GLU A 105 0.26 -9.15 -10.25
CA GLU A 105 0.62 -9.19 -8.83
C GLU A 105 1.21 -7.83 -8.43
N PRO A 106 0.42 -6.94 -7.79
CA PRO A 106 0.91 -5.70 -7.21
C PRO A 106 2.01 -5.95 -6.18
N ALA A 107 2.79 -4.92 -5.88
CA ALA A 107 3.79 -4.97 -4.84
C ALA A 107 3.13 -5.30 -3.49
N GLY A 108 3.53 -6.43 -2.88
CA GLY A 108 3.00 -6.85 -1.58
C GLY A 108 3.57 -6.05 -0.40
N LEU A 109 4.75 -5.44 -0.59
CA LEU A 109 5.39 -4.53 0.35
C LEU A 109 5.95 -3.34 -0.41
N GLN A 110 5.87 -2.17 0.22
CA GLN A 110 6.44 -0.94 -0.27
C GLN A 110 7.26 -0.27 0.84
N ALA A 111 8.37 0.35 0.44
CA ALA A 111 9.31 0.96 1.36
C ALA A 111 9.61 2.40 0.92
N PHE A 112 9.46 3.34 1.85
CA PHE A 112 9.84 4.73 1.66
C PHE A 112 10.89 5.12 2.69
N HIS A 113 12.00 5.67 2.23
CA HIS A 113 13.09 6.13 3.07
C HIS A 113 13.34 7.60 2.82
N LEU A 114 13.11 8.45 3.83
CA LEU A 114 13.36 9.87 3.69
C LEU A 114 14.84 10.17 3.93
N LEU A 115 15.53 10.68 2.91
CA LEU A 115 16.96 11.03 3.01
C LEU A 115 17.19 12.45 3.53
N SER A 116 16.34 13.39 3.13
CA SER A 116 16.41 14.78 3.58
C SER A 116 15.05 15.46 3.46
N HIS A 117 14.79 16.42 4.35
CA HIS A 117 13.60 17.25 4.32
C HIS A 117 14.03 18.67 4.66
N THR A 118 14.04 19.56 3.67
CA THR A 118 14.49 20.95 3.85
C THR A 118 13.30 21.90 3.71
N PRO A 119 12.98 22.70 4.73
CA PRO A 119 11.99 23.77 4.63
C PRO A 119 12.32 24.75 3.49
N PRO A 120 11.33 25.30 2.77
CA PRO A 120 11.54 26.44 1.89
C PRO A 120 12.14 27.62 2.67
N THR A 121 13.17 28.27 2.12
CA THR A 121 13.95 29.32 2.80
C THR A 121 13.18 30.61 3.09
N ASN A 122 11.96 30.76 2.56
CA ASN A 122 11.13 31.96 2.68
C ASN A 122 9.82 31.74 3.46
N LYS A 123 9.70 30.67 4.25
CA LYS A 123 8.49 30.41 5.03
C LYS A 123 8.47 31.11 6.39
N PRO A 124 7.30 31.64 6.83
CA PRO A 124 7.07 32.04 8.22
C PRO A 124 7.29 30.85 9.17
N ALA A 125 7.83 31.10 10.36
CA ALA A 125 8.17 30.07 11.36
C ALA A 125 6.96 29.29 11.93
N ASP A 126 5.76 29.77 11.61
CA ASP A 126 4.46 29.41 12.15
C ASP A 126 3.59 28.61 11.15
N GLU A 127 4.10 28.32 9.94
CA GLU A 127 3.39 27.50 8.95
C GLU A 127 3.82 26.03 9.00
N VAL A 128 2.85 25.10 9.05
CA VAL A 128 3.10 23.65 9.05
C VAL A 128 3.85 23.26 7.77
N LEU A 129 5.00 22.62 7.92
CA LEU A 129 5.72 21.99 6.82
C LEU A 129 4.80 20.93 6.20
N GLY A 130 4.61 20.97 4.88
CA GLY A 130 3.89 19.90 4.17
C GLY A 130 4.71 18.60 4.14
N GLY A 131 4.31 17.63 3.32
CA GLY A 131 5.03 16.35 3.23
C GLY A 131 4.68 15.37 4.35
N GLN A 132 3.48 15.49 4.93
CA GLN A 132 2.94 14.46 5.80
C GLN A 132 2.50 13.26 4.98
N SER A 133 2.79 12.06 5.49
CA SER A 133 2.35 10.79 4.94
C SER A 133 1.03 10.38 5.58
N LEU A 134 0.15 9.80 4.77
CA LEU A 134 -1.12 9.21 5.16
C LEU A 134 -1.06 7.70 4.96
N LEU A 135 -1.53 6.95 5.96
CA LEU A 135 -1.85 5.53 5.82
C LEU A 135 -3.30 5.25 6.18
N VAL A 136 -3.93 4.35 5.42
CA VAL A 136 -5.25 3.78 5.75
C VAL A 136 -5.19 2.25 5.59
N ASP A 137 -5.71 1.52 6.57
CA ASP A 137 -5.85 0.06 6.48
C ASP A 137 -6.99 -0.30 5.51
N GLY A 138 -6.66 -0.81 4.33
CA GLY A 138 -7.65 -1.13 3.32
C GLY A 138 -8.55 -2.32 3.69
N PHE A 139 -8.11 -3.21 4.56
CA PHE A 139 -8.96 -4.28 5.06
C PHE A 139 -9.88 -3.82 6.18
N HIS A 140 -9.42 -2.94 7.06
CA HIS A 140 -10.32 -2.27 8.00
C HIS A 140 -11.42 -1.49 7.25
N ALA A 141 -11.07 -0.78 6.19
CA ALA A 141 -12.02 -0.09 5.34
C ALA A 141 -12.99 -1.07 4.64
N ALA A 142 -12.50 -2.20 4.13
CA ALA A 142 -13.32 -3.24 3.49
C ALA A 142 -14.32 -3.89 4.47
N GLU A 143 -13.91 -4.17 5.70
CA GLU A 143 -14.81 -4.66 6.75
C GLU A 143 -15.84 -3.60 7.16
N THR A 144 -15.44 -2.33 7.23
CA THR A 144 -16.35 -1.21 7.49
C THR A 144 -17.39 -1.09 6.38
N LEU A 145 -16.98 -1.15 5.12
CA LEU A 145 -17.90 -1.13 3.98
C LEU A 145 -18.87 -2.31 4.03
N ARG A 146 -18.37 -3.53 4.32
CA ARG A 146 -19.21 -4.73 4.44
C ARG A 146 -20.27 -4.58 5.53
N ALA A 147 -19.91 -4.00 6.67
CA ALA A 147 -20.84 -3.78 7.77
C ALA A 147 -21.89 -2.70 7.45
N GLU A 148 -21.51 -1.63 6.75
CA GLU A 148 -22.39 -0.50 6.47
C GLU A 148 -23.22 -0.63 5.19
N SER A 149 -22.75 -1.41 4.22
CA SER A 149 -23.43 -1.68 2.96
C SER A 149 -22.84 -2.94 2.33
N LEU A 150 -23.45 -4.09 2.66
CA LEU A 150 -23.09 -5.36 2.04
C LEU A 150 -23.28 -5.31 0.51
N GLU A 151 -24.26 -4.54 0.02
CA GLU A 151 -24.49 -4.34 -1.40
C GLU A 151 -23.30 -3.66 -2.09
N ASP A 152 -22.82 -2.53 -1.55
CA ASP A 152 -21.69 -1.80 -2.13
C ASP A 152 -20.39 -2.62 -2.01
N PHE A 153 -20.21 -3.35 -0.91
CA PHE A 153 -19.10 -4.29 -0.75
C PHE A 153 -19.11 -5.37 -1.84
N GLU A 154 -20.25 -6.02 -2.09
CA GLU A 154 -20.34 -7.05 -3.13
C GLU A 154 -20.13 -6.48 -4.53
N ILE A 155 -20.61 -5.27 -4.82
CA ILE A 155 -20.34 -4.59 -6.10
C ILE A 155 -18.83 -4.41 -6.31
N LEU A 156 -18.11 -3.89 -5.31
CA LEU A 156 -16.66 -3.69 -5.40
C LEU A 156 -15.86 -5.00 -5.38
N ARG A 157 -16.46 -6.10 -4.91
CA ARG A 157 -15.88 -7.44 -4.94
C ARG A 157 -16.09 -8.15 -6.28
N GLN A 158 -17.20 -7.91 -6.95
CA GLN A 158 -17.63 -8.66 -8.14
C GLN A 158 -17.27 -7.98 -9.45
N VAL A 159 -17.39 -6.65 -9.52
CA VAL A 159 -17.10 -5.89 -10.75
C VAL A 159 -15.59 -5.84 -10.97
N LYS A 160 -15.13 -6.49 -12.04
CA LYS A 160 -13.73 -6.51 -12.45
C LYS A 160 -13.42 -5.33 -13.34
N LEU A 161 -12.35 -4.60 -13.04
CA LEU A 161 -11.93 -3.41 -13.76
C LEU A 161 -10.62 -3.67 -14.50
N PRO A 162 -10.43 -3.06 -15.69
CA PRO A 162 -9.09 -2.94 -16.27
C PRO A 162 -8.24 -2.00 -15.41
N TRP A 163 -6.95 -2.29 -15.35
CA TRP A 163 -5.92 -1.46 -14.69
C TRP A 163 -4.76 -1.31 -15.66
N HIS A 164 -4.11 -0.15 -15.72
CA HIS A 164 -2.97 0.01 -16.60
C HIS A 164 -1.99 1.09 -16.14
N ALA A 165 -0.73 0.95 -16.56
CA ALA A 165 0.24 2.04 -16.62
C ALA A 165 0.57 2.29 -18.09
N SER A 166 0.27 3.50 -18.56
CA SER A 166 0.58 3.95 -19.92
C SER A 166 0.82 5.46 -19.92
N GLY A 167 1.62 5.96 -20.87
CA GLY A 167 1.94 7.40 -20.98
C GLY A 167 3.44 7.68 -21.05
N ASN A 168 4.27 6.85 -20.42
CA ASN A 168 5.72 6.89 -20.58
C ASN A 168 6.14 6.18 -21.88
N GLN A 169 7.17 6.71 -22.55
CA GLN A 169 7.65 6.14 -23.82
C GLN A 169 8.10 4.69 -23.63
N GLY A 170 7.45 3.76 -24.34
CA GLY A 170 7.77 2.33 -24.26
C GLY A 170 7.13 1.60 -23.07
N VAL A 171 6.25 2.26 -22.29
CA VAL A 171 5.53 1.64 -21.17
C VAL A 171 4.06 1.49 -21.53
N ALA A 172 3.59 0.25 -21.58
CA ALA A 172 2.19 -0.12 -21.65
C ALA A 172 2.02 -1.44 -20.89
N ILE A 173 1.59 -1.34 -19.63
CA ILE A 173 1.46 -2.47 -18.72
C ILE A 173 0.01 -2.60 -18.32
N ALA A 174 -0.51 -3.81 -18.39
CA ALA A 174 -1.82 -4.18 -17.89
C ALA A 174 -1.73 -5.57 -17.27
N PRO A 175 -2.59 -5.89 -16.29
CA PRO A 175 -2.67 -7.23 -15.74
C PRO A 175 -3.20 -8.22 -16.78
N ASP A 176 -2.93 -9.49 -16.56
CA ASP A 176 -3.40 -10.65 -17.34
C ASP A 176 -4.93 -10.75 -17.47
N MET A 177 -5.66 -10.19 -16.51
CA MET A 177 -7.11 -10.05 -16.54
C MET A 177 -7.57 -8.81 -15.75
N ALA A 178 -8.84 -8.46 -15.89
CA ALA A 178 -9.46 -7.46 -15.05
C ALA A 178 -9.61 -7.96 -13.61
N TYR A 179 -9.35 -7.10 -12.62
CA TYR A 179 -9.44 -7.42 -11.19
C TYR A 179 -10.43 -6.49 -10.48
N PRO A 180 -11.15 -6.96 -9.46
CA PRO A 180 -12.04 -6.11 -8.68
C PRO A 180 -11.24 -5.22 -7.71
N VAL A 181 -11.93 -4.25 -7.09
CA VAL A 181 -11.33 -3.40 -6.04
C VAL A 181 -11.05 -4.23 -4.79
N ILE A 182 -11.93 -5.17 -4.45
CA ILE A 182 -11.82 -6.03 -3.27
C ILE A 182 -11.73 -7.49 -3.71
N GLU A 183 -10.61 -8.15 -3.41
CA GLU A 183 -10.45 -9.58 -3.67
C GLU A 183 -10.62 -10.36 -2.36
N ALA A 184 -11.64 -11.23 -2.31
CA ALA A 184 -11.97 -12.00 -1.11
C ALA A 184 -12.53 -13.39 -1.44
N SER A 185 -12.22 -14.38 -0.59
CA SER A 185 -12.84 -15.71 -0.63
C SER A 185 -13.60 -15.98 0.66
N GLY A 186 -14.94 -16.01 0.56
CA GLY A 186 -15.80 -15.98 1.73
C GLY A 186 -15.55 -14.69 2.52
N GLU A 187 -15.29 -14.83 3.82
CA GLU A 187 -14.99 -13.70 4.72
C GLU A 187 -13.52 -13.26 4.66
N LYS A 188 -12.64 -14.06 4.02
CA LYS A 188 -11.20 -13.77 3.99
C LYS A 188 -10.86 -12.80 2.88
N LEU A 189 -10.42 -11.60 3.27
CA LEU A 189 -9.84 -10.58 2.38
C LEU A 189 -8.40 -10.94 2.00
N HIS A 190 -8.11 -10.87 0.69
CA HIS A 190 -6.81 -11.22 0.12
C HIS A 190 -6.04 -10.02 -0.44
N ARG A 191 -6.73 -9.09 -1.11
CA ARG A 191 -6.08 -7.93 -1.75
C ARG A 191 -7.07 -6.79 -1.95
N ILE A 192 -6.55 -5.57 -1.91
CA ILE A 192 -7.26 -4.36 -2.29
C ILE A 192 -6.54 -3.70 -3.46
N ARG A 193 -7.31 -3.20 -4.44
CA ARG A 193 -6.80 -2.41 -5.57
C ARG A 193 -7.58 -1.11 -5.66
N TRP A 194 -6.92 -0.02 -5.35
CA TRP A 194 -7.51 1.31 -5.46
C TRP A 194 -6.43 2.32 -5.82
N ASN A 195 -6.36 2.66 -7.10
CA ASN A 195 -5.61 3.81 -7.58
C ASN A 195 -6.40 4.36 -8.78
N ASN A 196 -6.91 5.59 -8.65
CA ASN A 196 -7.76 6.17 -9.70
C ASN A 196 -6.99 6.52 -10.97
N ASP A 197 -5.68 6.73 -10.87
CA ASP A 197 -4.82 7.03 -12.01
C ASP A 197 -4.47 5.76 -12.81
N ASP A 198 -4.38 4.62 -12.12
CA ASP A 198 -4.18 3.31 -12.75
C ASP A 198 -5.49 2.70 -13.28
N ARG A 199 -6.64 3.09 -12.71
CA ARG A 199 -7.94 2.45 -12.97
C ARG A 199 -8.44 2.80 -14.37
N GLY A 200 -8.70 1.77 -15.17
CA GLY A 200 -9.33 1.94 -16.46
C GLY A 200 -10.84 2.20 -16.38
N VAL A 201 -11.48 2.17 -17.55
CA VAL A 201 -12.91 2.46 -17.69
C VAL A 201 -13.76 1.35 -17.05
N VAL A 202 -14.82 1.74 -16.34
CA VAL A 202 -15.81 0.81 -15.80
C VAL A 202 -16.52 0.12 -16.98
N PRO A 203 -16.58 -1.23 -17.02
CA PRO A 203 -17.26 -1.94 -18.10
C PRO A 203 -18.71 -1.48 -18.29
N LEU A 204 -19.18 -1.40 -19.53
CA LEU A 204 -20.54 -0.92 -19.85
C LEU A 204 -21.61 -2.00 -19.67
N ASP A 205 -21.21 -3.25 -19.47
CA ASP A 205 -22.07 -4.42 -19.27
C ASP A 205 -22.41 -4.69 -17.78
N VAL A 206 -21.97 -3.81 -16.88
CA VAL A 206 -22.35 -3.83 -15.46
C VAL A 206 -23.27 -2.66 -15.10
N ASP A 207 -23.84 -2.68 -13.90
CA ASP A 207 -24.54 -1.51 -13.35
C ASP A 207 -23.52 -0.43 -12.97
N VAL A 208 -23.25 0.46 -13.93
CA VAL A 208 -22.27 1.54 -13.80
C VAL A 208 -22.64 2.50 -12.66
N ASP A 209 -23.93 2.82 -12.50
CA ASP A 209 -24.38 3.75 -11.46
C ASP A 209 -24.20 3.15 -10.06
N ALA A 210 -24.52 1.86 -9.91
CA ALA A 210 -24.28 1.13 -8.66
C ALA A 210 -22.78 1.02 -8.35
N TRP A 211 -21.93 0.79 -9.37
CA TRP A 211 -20.47 0.78 -9.19
C TRP A 211 -19.94 2.13 -8.71
N TYR A 212 -20.33 3.24 -9.35
CA TYR A 212 -19.89 4.57 -8.93
C TYR A 212 -20.47 4.97 -7.56
N ARG A 213 -21.66 4.50 -7.20
CA ARG A 213 -22.21 4.66 -5.84
C ARG A 213 -21.34 3.93 -4.81
N ALA A 214 -21.01 2.67 -5.06
CA ALA A 214 -20.16 1.88 -4.19
C ALA A 214 -18.74 2.48 -4.07
N ALA A 215 -18.17 2.92 -5.19
CA ALA A 215 -16.88 3.60 -5.25
C ALA A 215 -16.87 4.93 -4.46
N ARG A 216 -17.96 5.70 -4.47
CA ARG A 216 -18.10 6.90 -3.63
C ARG A 216 -18.15 6.57 -2.14
N LYS A 217 -18.91 5.55 -1.74
CA LYS A 217 -18.98 5.12 -0.34
C LYS A 217 -17.64 4.59 0.15
N TRP A 218 -16.91 3.88 -0.72
CA TRP A 218 -15.55 3.45 -0.46
C TRP A 218 -14.61 4.62 -0.19
N ASP A 219 -14.54 5.57 -1.12
CA ASP A 219 -13.72 6.79 -0.98
C ASP A 219 -14.09 7.61 0.26
N GLU A 220 -15.38 7.69 0.59
CA GLU A 220 -15.85 8.31 1.84
C GLU A 220 -15.26 7.62 3.07
N ILE A 221 -15.34 6.28 3.16
CA ILE A 221 -14.79 5.49 4.27
C ILE A 221 -13.29 5.72 4.40
N LEU A 222 -12.54 5.72 3.30
CA LEU A 222 -11.09 5.95 3.32
C LEU A 222 -10.72 7.33 3.89
N LYS A 223 -11.56 8.34 3.67
CA LYS A 223 -11.35 9.73 4.11
C LYS A 223 -11.89 10.04 5.51
N ARG A 224 -12.41 9.04 6.21
CA ARG A 224 -12.86 9.23 7.59
C ARG A 224 -11.67 9.41 8.50
N LYS A 225 -11.71 10.44 9.35
CA LYS A 225 -10.63 10.74 10.31
C LYS A 225 -10.33 9.58 11.25
N GLU A 226 -11.31 8.73 11.50
CA GLU A 226 -11.13 7.54 12.34
C GLU A 226 -10.32 6.44 11.64
N ASN A 227 -10.16 6.50 10.31
CA ASN A 227 -9.42 5.53 9.50
C ASN A 227 -8.04 6.04 9.07
N GLU A 228 -7.86 7.36 9.03
CA GLU A 228 -6.62 7.99 8.59
C GLU A 228 -5.54 8.05 9.68
N TYR A 229 -4.39 7.45 9.41
CA TYR A 229 -3.18 7.62 10.22
C TYR A 229 -2.22 8.58 9.51
N TRP A 230 -2.11 9.79 10.07
CA TRP A 230 -1.20 10.83 9.59
C TRP A 230 0.07 10.86 10.42
N PHE A 231 1.22 10.89 9.76
CA PHE A 231 2.52 11.05 10.42
C PHE A 231 3.51 11.82 9.54
N GLN A 232 4.53 12.38 10.18
CA GLN A 232 5.65 13.00 9.47
C GLN A 232 6.78 11.97 9.39
N LEU A 233 7.18 11.59 8.17
CA LEU A 233 8.41 10.84 8.00
C LEU A 233 9.59 11.80 8.22
N GLU A 234 10.59 11.35 8.99
CA GLU A 234 11.77 12.15 9.33
C GLU A 234 13.02 11.59 8.63
N PRO A 235 14.01 12.44 8.28
CA PRO A 235 15.25 11.97 7.67
C PRO A 235 15.90 10.83 8.46
N GLY A 236 16.23 9.74 7.77
CA GLY A 236 16.80 8.52 8.35
C GLY A 236 15.76 7.50 8.85
N ARG A 237 14.46 7.76 8.71
CA ARG A 237 13.39 6.79 9.00
C ARG A 237 12.92 6.10 7.72
N VAL A 238 12.65 4.80 7.83
CA VAL A 238 12.06 3.98 6.76
C VAL A 238 10.64 3.61 7.16
N SER A 239 9.67 3.88 6.29
CA SER A 239 8.31 3.37 6.39
C SER A 239 8.18 2.11 5.53
N LEU A 240 7.66 1.03 6.11
CA LEU A 240 7.31 -0.20 5.40
C LEU A 240 5.81 -0.41 5.47
N THR A 241 5.16 -0.56 4.32
CA THR A 241 3.72 -0.75 4.21
C THR A 241 3.42 -1.98 3.36
N THR A 242 2.33 -2.66 3.65
CA THR A 242 1.84 -3.76 2.81
C THR A 242 1.03 -3.20 1.65
N GLY A 243 0.96 -3.90 0.52
CA GLY A 243 0.12 -3.54 -0.63
C GLY A 243 -1.40 -3.55 -0.36
N GLU A 244 -1.81 -3.85 0.87
CA GLU A 244 -3.17 -3.76 1.40
C GLU A 244 -3.44 -2.42 2.10
N CYS A 245 -2.37 -1.70 2.47
CA CYS A 245 -2.43 -0.38 3.07
C CYS A 245 -2.45 0.67 1.96
N PHE A 246 -3.34 1.65 2.12
CA PHE A 246 -3.34 2.82 1.26
C PHE A 246 -2.31 3.83 1.72
N MET A 247 -1.63 4.43 0.76
CA MET A 247 -0.71 5.53 0.99
C MET A 247 -1.22 6.80 0.33
N GLY A 248 -1.00 7.93 0.99
CA GLY A 248 -1.26 9.25 0.44
C GLY A 248 -0.21 10.22 0.95
N GLU A 249 -0.03 11.34 0.26
CA GLU A 249 0.91 12.37 0.67
C GLU A 249 0.28 13.75 0.52
N VAL A 250 0.50 14.61 1.51
CA VAL A 250 0.16 16.03 1.41
C VAL A 250 1.35 16.77 0.81
N PRO A 251 1.16 17.61 -0.23
CA PRO A 251 2.26 18.30 -0.87
C PRO A 251 3.01 19.18 0.12
N LEU A 252 4.30 19.37 -0.14
CA LEU A 252 5.03 20.51 0.42
C LEU A 252 4.35 21.78 -0.10
N ARG A 253 3.58 22.47 0.76
CA ARG A 253 3.06 23.80 0.41
C ARG A 253 4.24 24.69 0.08
N GLY A 254 4.32 25.13 -1.18
CA GLY A 254 5.34 26.07 -1.69
C GLY A 254 5.21 27.45 -1.06
#